data_AF-A0A6G7YCW1-F1
#
_entry.id   AF-A0A6G7YCW1-F1
#
_cell.length_a   1.000
_cell.length_b   1.000
_cell.length_c   1.000
_cell.angle_alpha   90.00
_cell.angle_beta   90.00
_cell.angle_gamma   90.00
#
_symmetry.space_group_name_H-M   'P 1'
#
loop_
_entity.id
_entity.type
_entity.pdbx_description
1 polymer ?
#
loop_
_entity_poly.entity_id
_entity_poly.type
_entity_poly.pdbx_seq_one_letter_code
_entity_poly.pdbx_strand_id
1 'polypeptide(L)'
;MISTPKHRRRLSASAVALVGALALASCGSLGESADDASGEAGIDDLQIIVPADPGGGWDATGRAMQAVLQDNDLVGNAQVENVGAAGGTIGLAQLANETEDDTLMVMGLVMVGAVETNQSEATLEDVTPIAGLTEEALIIVAPADSPYEDVNDLIEDQAERGQGVSVAGGSAGGADHILGGLLLQEAEIAPDSLNYIPYAGGGESLAALLGGKVDAGISGVAEYASQVEDGKLKALGVSGEERSDLLPNVPTLSEQGIDVTLTNWRGVVAPGGIDEAKTDELVELVTDMHGTEDWSAVLEENAWADALITGDDFDAFLDEEIVRVQQVLRDIGLVE
;
A
#
# COMPACT_ATOMS: atom_id res chain seq x y z
N MET A 1 50.62 -46.94 17.54
CA MET A 1 51.68 -46.56 18.49
C MET A 1 51.14 -45.37 19.26
N ILE A 2 50.86 -45.32 20.57
CA ILE A 2 51.28 -46.02 21.80
C ILE A 2 50.10 -45.81 22.78
N SER A 3 49.40 -46.87 23.21
CA SER A 3 49.45 -47.50 24.56
C SER A 3 49.00 -46.65 25.77
N THR A 4 47.87 -47.07 26.35
CA THR A 4 47.37 -47.13 27.77
C THR A 4 48.36 -46.84 28.94
N PRO A 5 47.93 -46.53 30.20
CA PRO A 5 46.85 -47.23 30.95
C PRO A 5 46.04 -46.49 32.06
N LYS A 6 45.11 -47.28 32.62
CA LYS A 6 44.16 -47.14 33.74
C LYS A 6 44.79 -46.79 35.10
N HIS A 7 44.00 -46.19 36.01
CA HIS A 7 43.99 -46.59 37.42
C HIS A 7 42.60 -46.51 38.08
N ARG A 8 42.28 -47.59 38.81
CA ARG A 8 41.10 -47.85 39.65
C ARG A 8 41.34 -47.39 41.10
N ARG A 9 40.26 -47.09 41.84
CA ARG A 9 39.87 -47.59 43.20
C ARG A 9 38.82 -46.63 43.80
N ARG A 10 37.55 -47.03 44.00
CA ARG A 10 36.96 -47.84 45.09
C ARG A 10 37.09 -47.20 46.49
N LEU A 11 35.93 -46.92 47.11
CA LEU A 11 35.45 -47.22 48.50
C LEU A 11 34.31 -46.21 48.81
N SER A 12 33.04 -46.62 48.97
CA SER A 12 32.42 -47.17 50.22
C SER A 12 32.45 -46.14 51.37
N ALA A 13 31.41 -45.83 52.15
CA ALA A 13 30.04 -46.30 52.31
C ALA A 13 29.32 -45.36 53.33
N SER A 14 27.98 -45.48 53.40
CA SER A 14 27.12 -45.29 54.58
C SER A 14 27.00 -43.89 55.20
N ALA A 15 25.87 -43.20 55.06
CA ALA A 15 24.59 -43.37 55.78
C ALA A 15 24.63 -42.94 57.25
N VAL A 16 23.92 -41.86 57.60
CA VAL A 16 23.01 -41.76 58.76
C VAL A 16 21.97 -40.67 58.45
N ALA A 17 20.70 -41.06 58.52
CA ALA A 17 19.54 -40.20 58.54
C ALA A 17 19.33 -39.57 59.92
N LEU A 18 18.83 -38.34 59.99
CA LEU A 18 18.05 -37.90 61.14
C LEU A 18 16.85 -37.07 60.68
N VAL A 19 15.68 -37.64 61.01
CA VAL A 19 14.35 -37.09 60.88
C VAL A 19 14.18 -35.94 61.88
N GLY A 20 13.66 -34.81 61.42
CA GLY A 20 13.21 -33.71 62.26
C GLY A 20 12.00 -33.05 61.64
N ALA A 21 10.82 -33.64 61.89
CA ALA A 21 9.54 -33.04 61.54
C ALA A 21 9.21 -31.91 62.52
N LEU A 22 9.06 -30.68 62.01
CA LEU A 22 8.31 -29.62 62.68
C LEU A 22 7.21 -29.16 61.72
N ALA A 23 5.98 -29.51 62.06
CA ALA A 23 4.79 -28.96 61.45
C ALA A 23 4.52 -27.56 62.01
N LEU A 24 4.42 -26.57 61.13
CA LEU A 24 3.77 -25.30 61.39
C LEU A 24 2.75 -25.08 60.27
N ALA A 25 1.49 -25.28 60.61
CA ALA A 25 0.37 -24.76 59.85
C ALA A 25 0.23 -23.26 60.14
N SER A 26 -0.01 -22.45 59.12
CA SER A 26 -1.17 -21.53 59.05
C SER A 26 -1.00 -20.45 58.00
N CYS A 27 -2.14 -20.15 57.36
CA CYS A 27 -2.48 -18.97 56.56
C CYS A 27 -1.95 -18.93 55.12
N GLY A 28 -2.85 -19.32 54.21
CA GLY A 28 -2.76 -18.98 52.81
C GLY A 28 -2.86 -17.47 52.60
N SER A 29 -1.99 -16.98 51.73
CA SER A 29 -2.32 -15.96 50.76
C SER A 29 -2.34 -16.66 49.41
N LEU A 30 -3.52 -16.72 48.79
CA LEU A 30 -3.61 -16.85 47.35
C LEU A 30 -2.87 -15.63 46.81
N GLY A 31 -1.63 -15.83 46.38
CA GLY A 31 -0.97 -14.85 45.54
C GLY A 31 -1.68 -14.95 44.21
N GLU A 32 -2.60 -14.02 43.96
CA GLU A 32 -2.87 -13.57 42.60
C GLU A 32 -1.52 -13.28 41.98
N SER A 33 -1.09 -14.15 41.06
CA SER A 33 -0.20 -13.72 40.00
C SER A 33 -0.96 -12.61 39.29
N ALA A 34 -0.64 -11.36 39.63
CA ALA A 34 -0.80 -10.29 38.68
C ALA A 34 0.09 -10.70 37.51
N ASP A 35 -0.54 -11.14 36.43
CA ASP A 35 0.07 -10.97 35.12
C ASP A 35 0.37 -9.46 35.03
N ASP A 36 1.64 -9.13 35.22
CA ASP A 36 2.20 -7.97 34.57
C ASP A 36 1.92 -8.22 33.09
N ALA A 37 0.87 -7.60 32.58
CA ALA A 37 0.73 -7.29 31.17
C ALA A 37 1.85 -6.29 30.83
N SER A 38 3.10 -6.77 30.83
CA SER A 38 4.05 -6.31 29.84
C SER A 38 3.38 -6.64 28.50
N GLY A 39 3.01 -5.62 27.74
CA GLY A 39 2.44 -5.80 26.40
C GLY A 39 3.40 -6.64 25.57
N GLU A 40 3.16 -7.95 25.51
CA GLU A 40 3.49 -8.72 24.34
C GLU A 40 2.55 -8.20 23.26
N ALA A 41 3.11 -7.75 22.14
CA ALA A 41 2.33 -7.47 20.95
C ALA A 41 1.40 -8.67 20.70
N GLY A 42 0.11 -8.42 20.46
CA GLY A 42 -0.86 -9.51 20.21
C GLY A 42 -0.47 -10.39 19.01
N ILE A 43 0.35 -9.85 18.11
CA ILE A 43 0.80 -10.47 16.87
C ILE A 43 2.33 -10.65 16.89
N ASP A 44 2.77 -11.92 16.96
CA ASP A 44 4.18 -12.30 17.00
C ASP A 44 4.86 -12.16 15.62
N ASP A 45 4.19 -12.59 14.54
CA ASP A 45 4.71 -12.61 13.17
C ASP A 45 3.62 -12.13 12.20
N LEU A 46 3.75 -10.91 11.69
CA LEU A 46 2.85 -10.33 10.70
C LEU A 46 3.40 -10.49 9.27
N GLN A 47 2.59 -11.03 8.36
CA GLN A 47 2.87 -10.98 6.92
C GLN A 47 2.22 -9.75 6.29
N ILE A 48 2.97 -9.00 5.49
CA ILE A 48 2.47 -7.87 4.71
C ILE A 48 2.65 -8.19 3.23
N ILE A 49 1.57 -8.55 2.56
CA ILE A 49 1.55 -8.77 1.12
C ILE A 49 1.47 -7.41 0.42
N VAL A 50 2.41 -7.18 -0.49
CA VAL A 50 2.41 -6.02 -1.39
C VAL A 50 2.16 -6.54 -2.80
N PRO A 51 0.98 -6.29 -3.38
CA PRO A 51 0.62 -6.83 -4.69
C PRO A 51 1.17 -5.98 -5.85
N ALA A 52 2.44 -5.59 -5.75
CA ALA A 52 3.19 -4.77 -6.71
C ALA A 52 4.68 -5.17 -6.73
N ASP A 53 5.37 -4.77 -7.80
CA ASP A 53 6.83 -4.94 -7.88
C ASP A 53 7.57 -3.99 -6.92
N PRO A 54 8.79 -4.35 -6.46
CA PRO A 54 9.58 -3.51 -5.58
C PRO A 54 9.82 -2.10 -6.14
N GLY A 55 9.66 -1.09 -5.28
CA GLY A 55 9.84 0.33 -5.64
C GLY A 55 8.61 1.03 -6.24
N GLY A 56 7.45 0.36 -6.35
CA GLY A 56 6.17 1.02 -6.65
C GLY A 56 5.48 1.57 -5.40
N GLY A 57 4.44 2.40 -5.58
CA GLY A 57 3.73 3.05 -4.47
C GLY A 57 3.20 2.10 -3.37
N TRP A 58 2.64 0.94 -3.71
CA TRP A 58 2.20 -0.05 -2.71
C TRP A 58 3.37 -0.71 -1.95
N ASP A 59 4.53 -0.87 -2.58
CA ASP A 59 5.75 -1.37 -1.92
C ASP A 59 6.29 -0.34 -0.92
N ALA A 60 6.28 0.94 -1.30
CA ALA A 60 6.61 2.02 -0.38
C ALA A 60 5.68 2.02 0.84
N THR A 61 4.36 1.94 0.65
CA THR A 61 3.38 1.87 1.74
C THR A 61 3.61 0.65 2.64
N GLY A 62 3.71 -0.55 2.07
CA GLY A 62 3.88 -1.78 2.86
C GLY A 62 5.20 -1.80 3.65
N ARG A 63 6.30 -1.28 3.09
CA ARG A 63 7.58 -1.16 3.81
C ARG A 63 7.56 -0.09 4.89
N ALA A 64 6.86 1.02 4.66
CA ALA A 64 6.69 2.04 5.68
C ALA A 64 5.88 1.51 6.87
N MET A 65 4.78 0.79 6.60
CA MET A 65 4.03 0.08 7.64
C MET A 65 4.93 -0.90 8.41
N GLN A 66 5.67 -1.75 7.68
CA GLN A 66 6.59 -2.72 8.28
C GLN A 66 7.57 -2.04 9.24
N ALA A 67 8.20 -0.94 8.81
CA ALA A 67 9.15 -0.19 9.62
C ALA A 67 8.50 0.39 10.87
N VAL A 68 7.37 1.10 10.72
CA VAL A 68 6.67 1.74 11.86
C VAL A 68 6.21 0.72 12.88
N LEU A 69 5.61 -0.39 12.42
CA LEU A 69 5.15 -1.49 13.29
C LEU A 69 6.30 -2.09 14.10
N GLN A 70 7.46 -2.31 13.46
CA GLN A 70 8.65 -2.88 14.10
C GLN A 70 9.34 -1.89 15.05
N ASP A 71 9.51 -0.64 14.63
CA ASP A 71 10.23 0.38 15.41
C ASP A 71 9.45 0.84 16.65
N ASN A 72 8.12 0.64 16.66
CA ASN A 72 7.24 0.94 17.78
C ASN A 72 6.85 -0.31 18.61
N ASP A 73 7.51 -1.46 18.38
CA ASP A 73 7.26 -2.73 19.09
C ASP A 73 5.76 -3.16 19.06
N LEU A 74 5.03 -2.82 17.99
CA LEU A 74 3.60 -3.14 17.84
C LEU A 74 3.36 -4.59 17.38
N VAL A 75 4.40 -5.22 16.85
CA VAL A 75 4.45 -6.64 16.44
C VAL A 75 5.79 -7.23 16.84
N GLY A 76 5.85 -8.56 17.04
CA GLY A 76 7.13 -9.23 17.26
C GLY A 76 8.06 -9.16 16.04
N ASN A 77 7.47 -9.33 14.85
CA ASN A 77 8.14 -9.28 13.55
C ASN A 77 7.13 -8.95 12.44
N ALA A 78 7.56 -8.24 11.41
CA ALA A 78 6.77 -8.00 10.19
C ALA A 78 7.63 -8.28 8.95
N GLN A 79 7.03 -8.93 7.95
CA GLN A 79 7.72 -9.31 6.71
C GLN A 79 6.90 -8.90 5.49
N VAL A 80 7.52 -8.08 4.62
CA VAL A 80 6.94 -7.73 3.32
C VAL A 80 7.24 -8.79 2.26
N GLU A 81 6.20 -9.26 1.58
CA GLU A 81 6.27 -10.10 0.39
C GLU A 81 5.67 -9.39 -0.82
N ASN A 82 6.45 -9.24 -1.90
CA ASN A 82 5.95 -8.67 -3.15
C ASN A 82 5.32 -9.75 -4.03
N VAL A 83 4.04 -9.60 -4.37
CA VAL A 83 3.27 -10.45 -5.28
C VAL A 83 2.74 -9.60 -6.45
N GLY A 84 3.63 -9.23 -7.37
CA GLY A 84 3.32 -8.32 -8.48
C GLY A 84 2.47 -8.93 -9.60
N ALA A 85 2.21 -8.10 -10.61
CA ALA A 85 1.43 -8.32 -11.84
C ALA A 85 -0.09 -8.10 -11.75
N ALA A 86 -0.68 -7.86 -12.93
CA ALA A 86 -2.12 -7.72 -13.17
C ALA A 86 -2.82 -6.69 -12.24
N GLY A 87 -2.17 -5.56 -11.94
CA GLY A 87 -2.73 -4.54 -11.04
C GLY A 87 -3.04 -5.06 -9.62
N GLY A 88 -2.38 -6.15 -9.22
CA GLY A 88 -2.50 -6.76 -7.90
C GLY A 88 -3.53 -7.87 -7.78
N THR A 89 -4.28 -8.21 -8.84
CA THR A 89 -5.30 -9.27 -8.76
C THR A 89 -4.72 -10.67 -8.50
N ILE A 90 -3.43 -10.89 -8.79
CA ILE A 90 -2.71 -12.12 -8.42
C ILE A 90 -2.54 -12.20 -6.89
N GLY A 91 -2.11 -11.11 -6.25
CA GLY A 91 -2.01 -11.03 -4.80
C GLY A 91 -3.37 -11.11 -4.12
N LEU A 92 -4.40 -10.49 -4.70
CA LEU A 92 -5.77 -10.60 -4.22
C LEU A 92 -6.27 -12.06 -4.24
N ALA A 93 -6.05 -12.78 -5.35
CA ALA A 93 -6.41 -14.19 -5.45
C ALA A 93 -5.63 -15.06 -4.46
N GLN A 94 -4.36 -14.74 -4.18
CA GLN A 94 -3.58 -15.40 -3.14
C GLN A 94 -4.18 -15.14 -1.75
N LEU A 95 -4.46 -13.88 -1.40
CA LEU A 95 -5.01 -13.52 -0.09
C LEU A 95 -6.41 -14.10 0.15
N ALA A 96 -7.26 -14.12 -0.88
CA ALA A 96 -8.60 -14.74 -0.80
C ALA A 96 -8.55 -16.24 -0.49
N ASN A 97 -7.40 -16.90 -0.71
CA ASN A 97 -7.17 -18.32 -0.39
C ASN A 97 -6.20 -18.51 0.79
N GLU A 98 -5.76 -17.42 1.43
CA GLU A 98 -4.85 -17.46 2.57
C GLU A 98 -5.57 -17.94 3.83
N THR A 99 -4.86 -18.67 4.68
CA THR A 99 -5.38 -19.23 5.93
C THR A 99 -4.62 -18.76 7.16
N GLU A 100 -3.50 -18.06 6.99
CA GLU A 100 -2.76 -17.43 8.08
C GLU A 100 -3.41 -16.08 8.41
N ASP A 101 -4.10 -16.03 9.55
CA ASP A 101 -4.90 -14.89 10.01
C ASP A 101 -4.07 -13.60 10.20
N ASP A 102 -2.79 -13.71 10.60
CA ASP A 102 -1.87 -12.59 10.84
C ASP A 102 -1.25 -12.08 9.53
N THR A 103 -2.11 -11.78 8.56
CA THR A 103 -1.74 -11.30 7.23
C THR A 103 -2.50 -10.02 6.89
N LEU A 104 -1.77 -9.00 6.45
CA LEU A 104 -2.32 -7.82 5.79
C LEU A 104 -1.85 -7.78 4.34
N MET A 105 -2.66 -7.21 3.46
CA MET A 105 -2.27 -6.87 2.10
C MET A 105 -2.58 -5.41 1.81
N VAL A 106 -1.59 -4.70 1.25
CA VAL A 106 -1.81 -3.35 0.72
C VAL A 106 -2.71 -3.42 -0.51
N MET A 107 -3.73 -2.58 -0.56
CA MET A 107 -4.66 -2.45 -1.68
C MET A 107 -5.00 -0.98 -1.93
N GLY A 108 -5.82 -0.70 -2.95
CA GLY A 108 -6.23 0.66 -3.25
C GLY A 108 -7.00 0.78 -4.55
N LEU A 109 -7.17 2.02 -5.01
CA LEU A 109 -7.86 2.36 -6.26
C LEU A 109 -7.38 1.53 -7.47
N VAL A 110 -6.08 1.28 -7.57
CA VAL A 110 -5.51 0.47 -8.65
C VAL A 110 -6.08 -0.94 -8.68
N MET A 111 -6.30 -1.57 -7.52
CA MET A 111 -6.85 -2.92 -7.43
C MET A 111 -8.32 -2.96 -7.85
N VAL A 112 -9.10 -1.97 -7.41
CA VAL A 112 -10.53 -1.86 -7.79
C VAL A 112 -10.68 -1.83 -9.30
N GLY A 113 -9.89 -1.00 -9.98
CA GLY A 113 -9.93 -0.94 -11.44
C GLY A 113 -9.38 -2.20 -12.11
N ALA A 114 -8.32 -2.79 -11.56
CA ALA A 114 -7.71 -4.00 -12.10
C ALA A 114 -8.64 -5.23 -12.02
N VAL A 115 -9.44 -5.35 -10.97
CA VAL A 115 -10.47 -6.41 -10.85
C VAL A 115 -11.40 -6.39 -12.07
N GLU A 116 -11.88 -5.20 -12.44
CA GLU A 116 -12.77 -5.00 -13.59
C GLU A 116 -12.05 -5.22 -14.92
N THR A 117 -10.92 -4.55 -15.16
CA THR A 117 -10.23 -4.63 -16.45
C THR A 117 -9.66 -6.01 -16.75
N ASN A 118 -9.31 -6.78 -15.72
CA ASN A 118 -8.80 -8.15 -15.88
C ASN A 118 -9.90 -9.20 -15.85
N GLN A 119 -11.15 -8.84 -15.54
CA GLN A 119 -12.23 -9.79 -15.27
C GLN A 119 -11.81 -10.83 -14.23
N SER A 120 -11.23 -10.35 -13.13
CA SER A 120 -10.67 -11.20 -12.08
C SER A 120 -11.75 -12.09 -11.46
N GLU A 121 -11.41 -13.36 -11.21
CA GLU A 121 -12.30 -14.27 -10.48
C GLU A 121 -12.36 -13.93 -8.98
N ALA A 122 -11.23 -13.53 -8.40
CA ALA A 122 -11.16 -13.03 -7.03
C ALA A 122 -11.43 -11.51 -7.02
N THR A 123 -12.23 -11.08 -6.06
CA THR A 123 -12.70 -9.70 -5.90
C THR A 123 -12.46 -9.21 -4.47
N LEU A 124 -12.72 -7.93 -4.22
CA LEU A 124 -12.63 -7.37 -2.88
C LEU A 124 -13.71 -7.89 -1.93
N GLU A 125 -14.75 -8.55 -2.44
CA GLU A 125 -15.75 -9.27 -1.62
C GLU A 125 -15.20 -10.58 -1.03
N ASP A 126 -14.07 -11.09 -1.54
CA ASP A 126 -13.45 -12.34 -1.11
C ASP A 126 -12.39 -12.15 0.01
N VAL A 127 -12.22 -10.92 0.50
CA VAL A 127 -11.24 -10.54 1.53
C VAL A 127 -11.91 -9.69 2.60
N THR A 128 -11.22 -9.47 3.73
CA THR A 128 -11.77 -8.70 4.86
C THR A 128 -11.17 -7.28 4.85
N PRO A 129 -11.97 -6.21 4.69
CA PRO A 129 -11.49 -4.83 4.84
C PRO A 129 -11.00 -4.55 6.26
N ILE A 130 -9.84 -3.87 6.38
CA ILE A 130 -9.27 -3.50 7.67
C ILE A 130 -9.24 -1.97 7.81
N ALA A 131 -8.58 -1.26 6.89
CA ALA A 131 -8.52 0.21 6.95
C ALA A 131 -8.17 0.84 5.60
N GLY A 132 -8.73 2.01 5.31
CA GLY A 132 -8.10 3.00 4.43
C GLY A 132 -7.00 3.73 5.20
N LEU A 133 -5.92 4.14 4.52
CA LEU A 133 -4.71 4.65 5.18
C LEU A 133 -4.24 5.98 4.63
N THR A 134 -4.12 6.09 3.31
CA THR A 134 -3.45 7.23 2.68
C THR A 134 -4.15 7.62 1.39
N GLU A 135 -4.12 8.90 1.08
CA GLU A 135 -4.43 9.41 -0.25
C GLU A 135 -3.25 10.17 -0.83
N GLU A 136 -3.05 10.06 -2.14
CA GLU A 136 -1.97 10.77 -2.83
C GLU A 136 -2.50 11.42 -4.11
N ALA A 137 -2.23 12.72 -4.30
CA ALA A 137 -2.48 13.37 -5.57
C ALA A 137 -1.58 12.77 -6.67
N LEU A 138 -2.09 12.69 -7.89
CA LEU A 138 -1.30 12.32 -9.05
C LEU A 138 -0.70 13.57 -9.69
N ILE A 139 0.41 13.41 -10.40
CA ILE A 139 1.06 14.44 -11.19
C ILE A 139 1.10 14.02 -12.66
N ILE A 140 0.81 14.98 -13.53
CA ILE A 140 0.97 14.84 -14.97
C ILE A 140 2.27 15.53 -15.35
N VAL A 141 3.15 14.81 -16.04
CA VAL A 141 4.48 15.29 -16.42
C VAL A 141 4.77 15.02 -17.88
N ALA A 142 5.74 15.76 -18.43
CA ALA A 142 6.35 15.48 -19.72
C ALA A 142 7.88 15.62 -19.64
N PRO A 143 8.65 15.09 -20.60
CA PRO A 143 10.08 15.35 -20.71
C PRO A 143 10.39 16.85 -20.72
N ALA A 144 11.53 17.28 -20.16
CA ALA A 144 11.88 18.70 -20.05
C ALA A 144 11.92 19.45 -21.39
N ASP A 145 12.24 18.78 -22.49
CA ASP A 145 12.27 19.32 -23.85
C ASP A 145 10.92 19.23 -24.58
N SER A 146 9.88 18.73 -23.92
CA SER A 146 8.51 18.69 -24.43
C SER A 146 7.97 20.10 -24.75
N PRO A 147 7.15 20.24 -25.82
CA PRO A 147 6.49 21.49 -26.15
C PRO A 147 5.40 21.90 -25.15
N TYR A 148 4.88 20.99 -24.32
CA TYR A 148 3.77 21.28 -23.40
C TYR A 148 4.24 22.20 -22.28
N GLU A 149 3.64 23.38 -22.10
CA GLU A 149 3.90 24.28 -20.97
C GLU A 149 3.00 23.94 -19.78
N ASP A 150 1.80 23.46 -20.05
CA ASP A 150 0.80 23.07 -19.06
C ASP A 150 -0.03 21.86 -19.52
N VAL A 151 -1.04 21.46 -18.73
CA VAL A 151 -1.87 20.29 -19.06
C VAL A 151 -2.83 20.54 -20.24
N ASN A 152 -3.23 21.79 -20.50
CA ASN A 152 -4.10 22.11 -21.63
C ASN A 152 -3.37 21.87 -22.96
N ASP A 153 -2.08 22.19 -23.03
CA ASP A 153 -1.27 21.89 -24.22
C ASP A 153 -1.23 20.38 -24.54
N LEU A 154 -1.16 19.53 -23.51
CA LEU A 154 -1.21 18.08 -23.67
C LEU A 154 -2.59 17.62 -24.17
N ILE A 155 -3.67 18.16 -23.60
CA ILE A 155 -5.05 17.86 -24.01
C ILE A 155 -5.31 18.29 -25.45
N GLU A 156 -4.81 19.47 -25.86
CA GLU A 156 -4.90 19.98 -27.23
C GLU A 156 -4.15 19.06 -28.21
N ASP A 157 -2.90 18.68 -27.91
CA ASP A 157 -2.14 17.75 -28.76
C ASP A 157 -2.81 16.37 -28.86
N GLN A 158 -3.43 15.91 -27.77
CA GLN A 158 -4.23 14.69 -27.74
C GLN A 158 -5.49 14.80 -28.62
N ALA A 159 -6.18 15.94 -28.62
CA ALA A 159 -7.32 16.19 -29.51
C ALA A 159 -6.90 16.17 -31.00
N GLU A 160 -5.69 16.66 -31.31
CA GLU A 160 -5.17 16.73 -32.67
C GLU A 160 -4.60 15.40 -33.18
N ARG A 161 -3.78 14.72 -32.38
CA ARG A 161 -3.03 13.51 -32.78
C ARG A 161 -3.70 12.22 -32.33
N GLY A 162 -4.66 12.27 -31.40
CA GLY A 162 -5.28 11.09 -30.79
C GLY A 162 -4.22 10.13 -30.24
N GLN A 163 -4.30 8.86 -30.64
CA GLN A 163 -3.34 7.81 -30.22
C GLN A 163 -1.87 8.08 -30.61
N GLY A 164 -1.60 9.15 -31.36
CA GLY A 164 -0.24 9.63 -31.60
C GLY A 164 0.46 10.20 -30.38
N VAL A 165 -0.27 10.64 -29.34
CA VAL A 165 0.27 11.05 -28.04
C VAL A 165 0.29 9.85 -27.10
N SER A 166 1.47 9.47 -26.62
CA SER A 166 1.65 8.34 -25.72
C SER A 166 1.80 8.80 -24.26
N VAL A 167 0.99 8.21 -23.38
CA VAL A 167 0.98 8.53 -21.94
C VAL A 167 1.38 7.29 -21.15
N ALA A 168 2.48 7.35 -20.39
CA ALA A 168 2.88 6.27 -19.49
C ALA A 168 2.30 6.43 -18.09
N GLY A 169 2.05 5.32 -17.41
CA GLY A 169 1.75 5.30 -15.99
C GLY A 169 1.78 3.88 -15.45
N GLY A 170 1.26 3.69 -14.25
CA GLY A 170 1.09 2.39 -13.61
C GLY A 170 0.11 1.47 -14.34
N SER A 171 -0.38 0.47 -13.62
CA SER A 171 -1.18 -0.62 -14.20
C SER A 171 -2.42 -0.11 -14.96
N ALA A 172 -2.78 -0.81 -16.04
CA ALA A 172 -4.00 -0.52 -16.79
C ALA A 172 -5.24 -0.64 -15.85
N GLY A 173 -6.22 0.26 -16.03
CA GLY A 173 -7.38 0.33 -15.14
C GLY A 173 -7.10 1.03 -13.81
N GLY A 174 -5.83 1.29 -13.47
CA GLY A 174 -5.47 1.97 -12.23
C GLY A 174 -5.64 3.49 -12.28
N ALA A 175 -5.33 4.14 -11.15
CA ALA A 175 -5.51 5.57 -10.92
C ALA A 175 -4.96 6.45 -12.06
N ASP A 176 -3.75 6.15 -12.54
CA ASP A 176 -3.08 6.90 -13.61
C ASP A 176 -3.84 6.82 -14.95
N HIS A 177 -4.34 5.62 -15.30
CA HIS A 177 -5.14 5.41 -16.51
C HIS A 177 -6.50 6.08 -16.37
N ILE A 178 -7.13 5.96 -15.21
CA ILE A 178 -8.40 6.62 -14.89
C ILE A 178 -8.25 8.14 -15.02
N LEU A 179 -7.19 8.74 -14.47
CA LEU A 179 -6.97 10.18 -14.61
C LEU A 179 -6.84 10.59 -16.08
N GLY A 180 -6.05 9.85 -16.87
CA GLY A 180 -5.93 10.10 -18.30
C GLY A 180 -7.29 10.07 -19.02
N GLY A 181 -8.13 9.08 -18.71
CA GLY A 181 -9.48 8.97 -19.25
C GLY A 181 -10.41 10.11 -18.83
N LEU A 182 -10.40 10.49 -17.55
CA LEU A 182 -11.20 11.59 -17.00
C LEU A 182 -10.82 12.94 -17.63
N LEU A 183 -9.54 13.18 -17.91
CA LEU A 183 -9.09 14.37 -18.63
C LEU A 183 -9.68 14.44 -20.04
N LEU A 184 -9.72 13.31 -20.76
CA LEU A 184 -10.34 13.28 -22.10
C LEU A 184 -11.84 13.48 -22.03
N GLN A 185 -12.50 12.85 -21.05
CA GLN A 185 -13.93 13.00 -20.83
C GLN A 185 -14.31 14.46 -20.55
N GLU A 186 -13.57 15.13 -19.65
CA GLU A 186 -13.77 16.55 -19.33
C GLU A 186 -13.54 17.46 -20.54
N ALA A 187 -12.57 17.12 -21.39
CA ALA A 187 -12.30 17.83 -22.64
C ALA A 187 -13.25 17.48 -23.80
N GLU A 188 -14.27 16.63 -23.56
CA GLU A 188 -15.19 16.09 -24.59
C GLU A 188 -14.46 15.36 -25.74
N ILE A 189 -13.29 14.79 -25.45
CA ILE A 189 -12.47 13.99 -26.38
C ILE A 189 -12.85 12.51 -26.24
N ALA A 190 -12.86 11.78 -27.36
CA ALA A 190 -13.18 10.36 -27.37
C ALA A 190 -12.16 9.56 -26.50
N PRO A 191 -12.61 8.79 -25.50
CA PRO A 191 -11.71 8.08 -24.58
C PRO A 191 -10.78 7.07 -25.27
N ASP A 192 -11.25 6.43 -26.35
CA ASP A 192 -10.46 5.47 -27.15
C ASP A 192 -9.28 6.11 -27.90
N SER A 193 -9.19 7.44 -27.91
CA SER A 193 -8.03 8.16 -28.43
C SER A 193 -6.82 8.12 -27.50
N LEU A 194 -7.01 7.81 -26.20
CA LEU A 194 -5.91 7.71 -25.24
C LEU A 194 -5.01 6.53 -25.60
N ASN A 195 -3.74 6.81 -25.93
CA ASN A 195 -2.72 5.77 -26.06
C ASN A 195 -1.97 5.64 -24.74
N TYR A 196 -2.59 4.93 -23.80
CA TYR A 196 -2.03 4.64 -22.48
C TYR A 196 -1.06 3.45 -22.54
N ILE A 197 0.16 3.65 -22.03
CA ILE A 197 1.22 2.65 -21.96
C ILE A 197 1.39 2.20 -20.50
N PRO A 198 0.79 1.06 -20.09
CA PRO A 198 0.83 0.60 -18.71
C PRO A 198 2.21 0.01 -18.35
N TYR A 199 2.63 0.28 -17.12
CA TYR A 199 3.81 -0.32 -16.48
C TYR A 199 3.44 -0.94 -15.13
N ALA A 200 4.36 -1.72 -14.54
CA ALA A 200 4.11 -2.35 -13.24
C ALA A 200 4.04 -1.34 -12.08
N GLY A 201 4.63 -0.15 -12.24
CA GLY A 201 4.62 0.95 -11.26
C GLY A 201 5.37 2.18 -11.78
N GLY A 202 5.38 3.28 -11.02
CA GLY A 202 5.91 4.56 -11.47
C GLY A 202 7.43 4.57 -11.73
N GLY A 203 8.21 3.68 -11.11
CA GLY A 203 9.63 3.52 -11.41
C GLY A 203 9.94 3.11 -12.86
N GLU A 204 9.14 2.21 -13.44
CA GLU A 204 9.30 1.77 -14.83
C GLU A 204 8.80 2.83 -15.82
N SER A 205 7.65 3.46 -15.54
CA SER A 205 7.13 4.55 -16.37
C SER A 205 8.05 5.77 -16.33
N LEU A 206 8.67 6.07 -15.19
CA LEU A 206 9.69 7.11 -15.06
C LEU A 206 10.88 6.83 -15.98
N ALA A 207 11.36 5.60 -16.02
CA ALA A 207 12.46 5.22 -16.90
C ALA A 207 12.09 5.35 -18.39
N ALA A 208 10.83 5.07 -18.75
CA ALA A 208 10.32 5.27 -20.10
C ALA A 208 10.24 6.77 -20.48
N LEU A 209 9.74 7.60 -19.56
CA LEU A 209 9.68 9.06 -19.69
C LEU A 209 11.06 9.68 -19.88
N LEU A 210 11.99 9.41 -18.95
CA LEU A 210 13.37 9.92 -19.01
C LEU A 210 14.14 9.40 -20.24
N GLY A 211 13.75 8.23 -20.76
CA GLY A 211 14.28 7.67 -21.99
C GLY A 211 13.69 8.26 -23.28
N GLY A 212 12.71 9.17 -23.19
CA GLY A 212 12.02 9.75 -24.34
C GLY A 212 11.22 8.73 -25.15
N LYS A 213 10.74 7.67 -24.49
CA LYS A 213 9.95 6.61 -25.15
C LYS A 213 8.45 6.92 -25.23
N VAL A 214 8.00 7.87 -24.43
CA VAL A 214 6.62 8.33 -24.33
C VAL A 214 6.57 9.85 -24.26
N ASP A 215 5.44 10.46 -24.63
CA ASP A 215 5.29 11.91 -24.72
C ASP A 215 4.97 12.57 -23.37
N ALA A 216 4.19 11.89 -22.54
CA ALA A 216 3.78 12.32 -21.21
C ALA A 216 3.63 11.13 -20.26
N GLY A 217 3.43 11.42 -18.98
CA GLY A 217 3.09 10.39 -18.02
C GLY A 217 2.40 10.89 -16.78
N ILE A 218 1.77 9.95 -16.09
CA ILE A 218 0.96 10.14 -14.90
C ILE A 218 1.47 9.16 -13.84
N SER A 219 1.61 9.63 -12.60
CA SER A 219 1.92 8.79 -11.43
C SER A 219 1.63 9.56 -10.14
N GLY A 220 1.87 8.96 -8.98
CA GLY A 220 1.88 9.67 -7.70
C GLY A 220 2.93 10.78 -7.68
N VAL A 221 2.63 11.90 -7.01
CA VAL A 221 3.56 13.04 -6.95
C VAL A 221 4.92 12.60 -6.40
N ALA A 222 4.95 11.75 -5.37
CA ALA A 222 6.20 11.31 -4.73
C ALA A 222 7.13 10.58 -5.71
N GLU A 223 6.56 9.85 -6.68
CA GLU A 223 7.34 9.04 -7.63
C GLU A 223 8.10 9.92 -8.65
N TYR A 224 7.56 11.09 -9.03
CA TYR A 224 8.16 11.96 -10.04
C TYR A 224 8.75 13.27 -9.50
N ALA A 225 8.43 13.67 -8.26
CA ALA A 225 8.81 14.96 -7.68
C ALA A 225 10.31 15.29 -7.86
N SER A 226 11.19 14.35 -7.48
CA SER A 226 12.64 14.55 -7.59
C SER A 226 13.11 14.86 -9.02
N GLN A 227 12.48 14.26 -10.04
CA GLN A 227 12.87 14.50 -11.44
C GLN A 227 12.31 15.81 -11.99
N VAL A 228 11.20 16.29 -11.43
CA VAL A 228 10.68 17.64 -11.69
C VAL A 228 11.60 18.69 -11.05
N GLU A 229 12.01 18.50 -9.80
CA GLU A 229 12.97 19.39 -9.11
C GLU A 229 14.33 19.45 -9.81
N ASP A 230 14.82 18.30 -10.30
CA ASP A 230 16.04 18.20 -11.11
C ASP A 230 15.91 18.84 -12.50
N GLY A 231 14.70 19.26 -12.90
CA GLY A 231 14.41 19.86 -14.21
C GLY A 231 14.54 18.88 -15.38
N LYS A 232 14.45 17.57 -15.13
CA LYS A 232 14.44 16.52 -16.17
C LYS A 232 13.05 16.26 -16.70
N LEU A 233 12.04 16.49 -15.86
CA LEU A 233 10.63 16.48 -16.22
C LEU A 233 10.03 17.86 -15.99
N LYS A 234 9.00 18.18 -16.78
CA LYS A 234 8.14 19.35 -16.59
C LYS A 234 6.82 18.86 -16.01
N ALA A 235 6.41 19.42 -14.88
CA ALA A 235 5.11 19.16 -14.30
C ALA A 235 4.04 20.03 -14.97
N LEU A 236 3.00 19.39 -15.48
CA LEU A 236 1.89 20.03 -16.21
C LEU A 236 0.69 20.30 -15.31
N GLY A 237 0.54 19.55 -14.21
CA GLY A 237 -0.51 19.76 -13.22
C GLY A 237 -0.58 18.63 -12.19
N VAL A 238 -1.25 18.88 -11.08
CA VAL A 238 -1.58 17.87 -10.06
C VAL A 238 -3.09 17.68 -9.94
N SER A 239 -3.53 16.44 -9.69
CA SER A 239 -4.95 16.06 -9.68
C SER A 239 -5.65 16.21 -8.33
N GLY A 240 -4.93 16.63 -7.28
CA GLY A 240 -5.51 16.89 -5.97
C GLY A 240 -6.33 18.19 -5.94
N GLU A 241 -7.21 18.31 -4.95
CA GLU A 241 -7.96 19.56 -4.69
C GLU A 241 -7.02 20.73 -4.36
N GLU A 242 -5.91 20.41 -3.69
CA GLU A 242 -4.86 21.34 -3.32
C GLU A 242 -3.53 20.96 -3.99
N ARG A 243 -2.61 21.92 -4.04
CA ARG A 243 -1.25 21.68 -4.55
C ARG A 243 -0.52 20.75 -3.60
N SER A 244 0.35 19.90 -4.14
CA SER A 244 1.21 19.05 -3.31
C SER A 244 2.30 19.86 -2.61
N ASP A 245 2.57 19.52 -1.34
CA ASP A 245 3.66 20.11 -0.55
C ASP A 245 5.05 19.80 -1.11
N LEU A 246 5.23 18.68 -1.82
CA LEU A 246 6.49 18.37 -2.51
C LEU A 246 6.74 19.30 -3.72
N LEU A 247 5.67 19.83 -4.32
CA LEU A 247 5.74 20.66 -5.54
C LEU A 247 4.78 21.85 -5.47
N PRO A 248 4.96 22.79 -4.52
CA PRO A 248 3.99 23.85 -4.23
C PRO A 248 3.81 24.87 -5.37
N ASN A 249 4.72 24.86 -6.35
CA ASN A 249 4.66 25.72 -7.52
C ASN A 249 3.84 25.14 -8.68
N VAL A 250 3.51 23.84 -8.63
CA VAL A 250 2.73 23.17 -9.68
C VAL A 250 1.25 23.41 -9.41
N PRO A 251 0.48 23.96 -10.37
CA PRO A 251 -0.94 24.22 -10.18
C PRO A 251 -1.75 22.92 -10.17
N THR A 252 -2.90 22.95 -9.50
CA THR A 252 -3.90 21.87 -9.62
C THR A 252 -4.57 21.91 -11.00
N LEU A 253 -5.27 20.85 -11.37
CA LEU A 253 -6.11 20.83 -12.57
C LEU A 253 -7.23 21.88 -12.49
N SER A 254 -7.86 22.04 -11.33
CA SER A 254 -8.91 23.02 -11.12
C SER A 254 -8.42 24.46 -11.24
N GLU A 255 -7.20 24.77 -10.78
CA GLU A 255 -6.56 26.08 -11.00
C GLU A 255 -6.31 26.39 -12.48
N GLN A 256 -6.22 25.35 -13.31
CA GLN A 256 -6.05 25.43 -14.76
C GLN A 256 -7.38 25.36 -15.54
N GLY A 257 -8.52 25.33 -14.83
CA GLY A 257 -9.86 25.33 -15.41
C GLY A 257 -10.40 23.96 -15.82
N ILE A 258 -9.80 22.87 -15.33
CA ILE A 258 -10.23 21.49 -15.59
C ILE A 258 -10.91 20.94 -14.34
N ASP A 259 -12.19 20.57 -14.43
CA ASP A 259 -12.98 20.06 -13.31
C ASP A 259 -12.75 18.56 -13.07
N VAL A 260 -11.49 18.18 -12.87
CA VAL A 260 -11.08 16.81 -12.57
C VAL A 260 -10.24 16.79 -11.30
N THR A 261 -10.74 16.06 -10.31
CA THR A 261 -10.01 15.73 -9.08
C THR A 261 -9.93 14.21 -8.96
N LEU A 262 -8.75 13.69 -8.66
CA LEU A 262 -8.55 12.27 -8.36
C LEU A 262 -7.35 12.11 -7.43
N THR A 263 -7.53 11.39 -6.34
CA THR A 263 -6.45 10.90 -5.49
C THR A 263 -6.30 9.38 -5.66
N ASN A 264 -5.08 8.89 -5.50
CA ASN A 264 -4.78 7.48 -5.40
C ASN A 264 -4.82 7.07 -3.93
N TRP A 265 -5.97 6.56 -3.50
CA TRP A 265 -6.14 6.07 -2.14
C TRP A 265 -5.56 4.66 -1.99
N ARG A 266 -5.06 4.36 -0.79
CA ARG A 266 -4.53 3.07 -0.39
C ARG A 266 -5.09 2.66 0.95
N GLY A 267 -5.29 1.37 1.12
CA GLY A 267 -5.74 0.75 2.34
C GLY A 267 -5.13 -0.63 2.51
N VAL A 268 -5.65 -1.36 3.50
CA VAL A 268 -5.24 -2.71 3.82
C VAL A 268 -6.45 -3.61 4.03
N VAL A 269 -6.29 -4.85 3.58
CA VAL A 269 -7.25 -5.95 3.71
C VAL A 269 -6.54 -7.16 4.31
N ALA A 270 -7.31 -8.09 4.88
CA ALA A 270 -6.85 -9.34 5.47
C ALA A 270 -7.50 -10.55 4.77
N PRO A 271 -7.08 -11.80 5.07
CA PRO A 271 -7.69 -12.99 4.49
C PRO A 271 -9.21 -13.01 4.62
N GLY A 272 -9.87 -13.60 3.62
CA GLY A 272 -11.31 -13.77 3.63
C GLY A 272 -11.76 -14.74 4.72
N GLY A 273 -12.77 -14.35 5.49
CA GLY A 273 -13.41 -15.24 6.46
C GLY A 273 -12.70 -15.39 7.80
N ILE A 274 -11.74 -14.51 8.13
CA ILE A 274 -11.29 -14.32 9.51
C ILE A 274 -12.48 -13.93 10.40
N ASP A 275 -12.40 -14.28 11.69
CA ASP A 275 -13.48 -13.96 12.63
C ASP A 275 -13.43 -12.50 13.11
N GLU A 276 -14.56 -12.02 13.66
CA GLU A 276 -14.72 -10.63 14.13
C GLU A 276 -13.65 -10.24 15.15
N ALA A 277 -13.22 -11.16 16.02
CA ALA A 277 -12.20 -10.85 17.01
C ALA A 277 -10.82 -10.63 16.37
N LYS A 278 -10.47 -11.41 15.34
CA LYS A 278 -9.25 -11.21 14.57
C LYS A 278 -9.32 -9.94 13.70
N THR A 279 -10.47 -9.66 13.10
CA THR A 279 -10.69 -8.40 12.38
C THR A 279 -10.46 -7.20 13.29
N ASP A 280 -11.06 -7.20 14.49
CA ASP A 280 -10.89 -6.14 15.48
C ASP A 280 -9.43 -5.96 15.91
N GLU A 281 -8.71 -7.07 16.12
CA GLU A 281 -7.28 -7.05 16.46
C GLU A 281 -6.41 -6.42 15.36
N LEU A 282 -6.67 -6.74 14.09
CA LEU A 282 -5.95 -6.14 12.95
C LEU A 282 -6.31 -4.68 12.75
N VAL A 283 -7.57 -4.29 12.96
CA VAL A 283 -8.00 -2.89 12.94
C VAL A 283 -7.32 -2.10 14.05
N GLU A 284 -7.25 -2.64 15.27
CA GLU A 284 -6.55 -2.02 16.40
C GLU A 284 -5.06 -1.86 16.10
N LEU A 285 -4.39 -2.89 15.57
CA LEU A 285 -2.98 -2.83 15.18
C LEU A 285 -2.71 -1.69 14.18
N VAL A 286 -3.52 -1.59 13.13
CA VAL A 286 -3.35 -0.58 12.09
C VAL A 286 -3.65 0.83 12.63
N THR A 287 -4.62 0.95 13.53
CA THR A 287 -4.95 2.21 14.22
C THR A 287 -3.83 2.66 15.16
N ASP A 288 -3.25 1.73 15.91
CA ASP A 288 -2.12 2.02 16.81
C ASP A 288 -0.87 2.44 16.02
N MET A 289 -0.58 1.76 14.91
CA MET A 289 0.48 2.16 13.97
C MET A 289 0.25 3.57 13.45
N HIS A 290 -0.98 3.87 13.01
CA HIS A 290 -1.34 5.19 12.51
C HIS A 290 -1.14 6.29 13.54
N GLY A 291 -1.47 6.01 14.82
CA GLY A 291 -1.35 6.95 15.92
C GLY A 291 0.09 7.31 16.33
N THR A 292 1.11 6.70 15.72
CA THR A 292 2.53 6.97 16.02
C THR A 292 3.03 8.28 15.38
N GLU A 293 4.02 8.91 16.03
CA GLU A 293 4.74 10.05 15.44
C GLU A 293 5.51 9.63 14.16
N ASP A 294 5.98 8.37 14.11
CA ASP A 294 6.72 7.84 12.96
C ASP A 294 5.82 7.67 11.72
N TRP A 295 4.58 7.21 11.88
CA TRP A 295 3.62 7.18 10.77
C TRP A 295 3.27 8.58 10.27
N SER A 296 3.07 9.53 11.18
CA SER A 296 2.85 10.94 10.81
C SER A 296 4.02 11.49 10.00
N ALA A 297 5.26 11.18 10.37
CA ALA A 297 6.45 11.58 9.63
C ALA A 297 6.54 10.92 8.25
N VAL A 298 6.14 9.65 8.13
CA VAL A 298 6.03 8.95 6.83
C VAL A 298 5.04 9.67 5.91
N LEU A 299 3.87 10.06 6.41
CA LEU A 299 2.87 10.78 5.62
C LEU A 299 3.45 12.11 5.09
N GLU A 300 4.12 12.88 5.95
CA GLU A 300 4.77 14.14 5.57
C GLU A 300 5.90 13.94 4.54
N GLU A 301 6.81 12.98 4.75
CA GLU A 301 7.95 12.73 3.86
C GLU A 301 7.50 12.34 2.45
N ASN A 302 6.40 11.59 2.34
CA ASN A 302 5.86 11.13 1.07
C ASN A 302 4.78 12.08 0.49
N ALA A 303 4.42 13.14 1.21
CA ALA A 303 3.24 13.98 0.94
C ALA A 303 1.97 13.16 0.66
N TRP A 304 1.76 12.13 1.47
CA TRP A 304 0.51 11.41 1.55
C TRP A 304 -0.43 12.15 2.49
N ALA A 305 -1.67 12.37 2.04
CA ALA A 305 -2.73 12.83 2.90
C ALA A 305 -3.15 11.68 3.85
N ASP A 306 -3.39 12.04 5.11
CA ASP A 306 -3.98 11.14 6.09
C ASP A 306 -5.42 10.82 5.69
N ALA A 307 -5.71 9.53 5.49
CA ALA A 307 -7.01 9.03 5.09
C ALA A 307 -7.43 7.80 5.92
N LEU A 308 -7.08 7.78 7.22
CA LEU A 308 -7.50 6.68 8.08
C LEU A 308 -9.04 6.61 8.15
N ILE A 309 -9.57 5.46 7.74
CA ILE A 309 -10.98 5.09 7.86
C ILE A 309 -11.03 3.59 8.13
N THR A 310 -11.91 3.14 9.04
CA THR A 310 -11.92 1.76 9.56
C THR A 310 -13.34 1.27 9.76
N GLY A 311 -13.52 -0.05 9.89
CA GLY A 311 -14.82 -0.67 10.19
C GLY A 311 -15.90 -0.37 9.14
N ASP A 312 -17.16 -0.26 9.59
CA ASP A 312 -18.33 -0.02 8.72
C ASP A 312 -18.15 1.17 7.75
N ASP A 313 -17.41 2.21 8.16
CA ASP A 313 -17.17 3.39 7.32
C ASP A 313 -16.22 3.06 6.16
N PHE A 314 -15.23 2.19 6.37
CA PHE A 314 -14.34 1.73 5.29
C PHE A 314 -15.04 0.74 4.36
N ASP A 315 -15.89 -0.14 4.91
CA ASP A 315 -16.73 -1.04 4.10
C ASP A 315 -17.61 -0.22 3.13
N ALA A 316 -18.30 0.80 3.65
CA ALA A 316 -19.15 1.67 2.84
C ALA A 316 -18.34 2.44 1.77
N PHE A 317 -17.16 2.95 2.14
CA PHE A 317 -16.25 3.61 1.20
C PHE A 317 -15.83 2.67 0.06
N LEU A 318 -15.46 1.42 0.37
CA LEU A 318 -15.05 0.45 -0.64
C LEU A 318 -16.20 0.12 -1.60
N ASP A 319 -17.41 -0.09 -1.08
CA ASP A 319 -18.61 -0.33 -1.91
C ASP A 319 -18.86 0.83 -2.88
N GLU A 320 -18.76 2.07 -2.40
CA GLU A 320 -18.94 3.27 -3.22
C GLU A 320 -17.84 3.40 -4.27
N GLU A 321 -16.58 3.13 -3.91
CA GLU A 321 -15.45 3.17 -4.83
C GLU A 321 -15.52 2.10 -5.91
N ILE A 322 -15.97 0.88 -5.59
CA ILE A 322 -16.21 -0.17 -6.58
C ILE A 322 -17.22 0.30 -7.63
N VAL A 323 -18.36 0.83 -7.19
CA VAL A 323 -19.40 1.34 -8.10
C VAL A 323 -18.89 2.52 -8.92
N ARG A 324 -18.21 3.47 -8.28
CA ARG A 324 -17.63 4.66 -8.94
C ARG A 324 -16.64 4.25 -10.02
N VAL A 325 -15.69 3.39 -9.70
CA VAL A 325 -14.63 2.96 -10.62
C VAL A 325 -15.23 2.16 -11.78
N GLN A 326 -16.17 1.24 -11.52
CA GLN A 326 -16.88 0.53 -12.60
C GLN A 326 -17.56 1.50 -13.58
N GLN A 327 -18.25 2.52 -13.06
CA GLN A 327 -18.90 3.54 -13.88
C GLN A 327 -17.86 4.31 -14.72
N VAL A 328 -16.80 4.78 -14.08
CA VAL A 328 -15.72 5.53 -14.75
C VAL A 328 -15.07 4.69 -15.83
N LEU A 329 -14.70 3.44 -15.55
CA LEU A 329 -14.07 2.54 -16.53
C LEU A 329 -14.95 2.29 -17.76
N ARG A 330 -16.28 2.19 -17.59
CA ARG A 330 -17.22 2.11 -18.72
C ARG A 330 -17.26 3.41 -19.50
N ASP A 331 -17.36 4.53 -18.82
CA ASP A 331 -17.48 5.85 -19.44
C ASP A 331 -16.21 6.21 -20.24
N ILE A 332 -15.03 5.80 -19.75
CA ILE A 332 -13.75 5.97 -20.45
C ILE A 332 -13.39 4.79 -21.38
N GLY A 333 -14.31 3.83 -21.58
CA GLY A 333 -14.21 2.79 -22.60
C GLY A 333 -13.20 1.66 -22.32
N LEU A 334 -12.81 1.44 -21.06
CA LEU A 334 -11.88 0.37 -20.67
C LEU A 334 -12.57 -0.95 -20.36
N VAL A 335 -13.86 -0.93 -20.02
CA VAL A 335 -14.71 -2.10 -19.81
C VAL A 335 -16.08 -1.90 -20.45
N GLU A 336 -16.85 -2.98 -20.65
CA GLU A 336 -18.19 -2.96 -21.27
C GLU A 336 -19.32 -2.57 -20.31
#